data_AF-A0A928P4B9-F1
#
_entry.id   AF-A0A928P4B9-F1
#
_cell.length_a   1.000
_cell.length_b   1.000
_cell.length_c   1.000
_cell.angle_alpha   90.00
_cell.angle_beta   90.00
_cell.angle_gamma   90.00
#
_symmetry.space_group_name_H-M   'P 1'
#
loop_
_entity.id
_entity.type
_entity.pdbx_description
1 polymer ?
#
loop_
_entity_poly.entity_id
_entity_poly.type
_entity_poly.pdbx_seq_one_letter_code
_entity_poly.pdbx_strand_id
1 'polypeptide(L)'
;MNTDKIYAESIAKEYAPKDNSKVVALRKLDAKAKLPATVFTYTFGIITTLVAGLGMCLAMQVIGGTPFLTALGIVIGIIGFTGTGINYPIYKKMLEAGKKKYAYEIVELAREISEGK
;
A
#
# COMPACT_ATOMS: atom_id res chain seq x y z
N MET A 1 4.08 -4.10 39.88
CA MET A 1 3.86 -3.37 38.61
C MET A 1 4.16 -1.90 38.88
N ASN A 2 5.10 -1.29 38.17
CA ASN A 2 5.60 0.06 38.41
C ASN A 2 4.90 1.06 37.48
N THR A 3 3.66 1.43 37.82
CA THR A 3 2.82 2.36 37.05
C THR A 3 3.44 3.77 37.00
N ASP A 4 4.11 4.19 38.09
CA ASP A 4 4.77 5.48 38.19
C ASP A 4 5.94 5.64 37.22
N LYS A 5 6.64 4.54 36.92
CA LYS A 5 7.79 4.55 36.01
C LYS A 5 7.35 4.71 34.56
N ILE A 6 6.27 4.03 34.17
CA ILE A 6 5.65 4.16 32.85
C ILE A 6 5.07 5.57 32.66
N TYR A 7 4.46 6.13 33.70
CA TYR A 7 3.92 7.50 33.67
C TYR A 7 5.01 8.56 33.60
N ALA A 8 6.11 8.39 34.34
CA ALA A 8 7.27 9.26 34.27
C ALA A 8 7.95 9.20 32.88
N GLU A 9 8.05 8.00 32.28
CA GLU A 9 8.58 7.83 30.92
C GLU A 9 7.67 8.45 29.86
N SER A 10 6.33 8.36 29.98
CA SER A 10 5.42 8.98 29.02
C SER A 10 5.47 10.50 29.06
N ILE A 11 5.57 11.09 30.26
CA ILE A 11 5.74 12.54 30.44
C ILE A 11 7.11 12.97 29.92
N ALA A 12 8.20 12.28 30.28
CA ALA A 12 9.53 12.62 29.76
C ALA A 12 9.61 12.59 28.22
N LYS A 13 8.89 11.65 27.58
CA LYS A 13 8.79 11.53 26.11
C LYS A 13 7.92 12.62 25.46
N GLU A 14 7.01 13.20 26.22
CA GLU A 14 6.16 14.32 25.79
C GLU A 14 6.93 15.66 25.79
N TYR A 15 7.83 15.85 26.76
CA TYR A 15 8.64 17.06 26.92
C TYR A 15 10.04 16.98 26.29
N ALA A 16 10.49 15.81 25.85
CA ALA A 16 11.72 15.68 25.07
C ALA A 16 11.59 16.50 23.77
N PRO A 17 12.57 17.37 23.42
CA PRO A 17 12.50 18.18 22.22
C PRO A 17 12.40 17.25 21.02
N LYS A 18 11.19 17.16 20.46
CA LYS A 18 10.98 16.42 19.23
C LYS A 18 11.69 17.21 18.14
N ASP A 19 12.82 16.69 17.70
CA ASP A 19 13.51 17.04 16.45
C ASP A 19 12.58 16.72 15.25
N ASN A 20 11.45 17.43 15.21
CA ASN A 20 10.29 17.11 14.40
C ASN A 20 10.56 17.38 12.93
N SER A 21 11.52 18.23 12.58
CA SER A 21 11.81 18.57 11.18
C SER A 21 12.36 17.37 10.42
N LYS A 22 13.42 16.73 10.95
CA LYS A 22 14.09 15.61 10.29
C LYS A 22 13.24 14.33 10.32
N VAL A 23 12.52 14.05 11.42
CA VAL A 23 11.60 12.90 11.51
C VAL A 23 10.40 13.06 10.55
N VAL A 24 9.86 14.28 10.41
CA VAL A 24 8.79 14.55 9.44
C VAL A 24 9.31 14.46 8.00
N ALA A 25 10.54 14.92 7.73
CA ALA A 25 11.19 14.76 6.43
C ALA A 25 11.39 13.27 6.08
N LEU A 26 11.84 12.44 7.03
CA LEU A 26 11.97 10.99 6.86
C LEU A 26 10.62 10.34 6.54
N ARG A 27 9.54 10.71 7.27
CA ARG A 27 8.18 10.24 6.97
C ARG A 27 7.70 10.65 5.57
N LYS A 28 7.99 11.88 5.15
CA LYS A 28 7.64 12.35 3.79
C LYS A 28 8.40 11.59 2.72
N LEU A 29 9.68 11.27 2.95
CA LEU A 29 10.50 10.48 2.04
C LEU A 29 10.02 9.02 1.93
N ASP A 30 9.74 8.36 3.05
CA ASP A 30 9.17 7.01 3.05
C ASP A 30 7.79 6.99 2.37
N ALA A 31 6.95 7.99 2.61
CA ALA A 31 5.67 8.13 1.92
C ALA A 31 5.85 8.29 0.40
N LYS A 32 6.79 9.14 -0.05
CA LYS A 32 7.14 9.29 -1.48
C LYS A 32 7.65 8.00 -2.11
N ALA A 33 8.46 7.24 -1.37
CA ALA A 33 9.02 5.97 -1.85
C ALA A 33 7.94 4.92 -2.09
N LYS A 34 6.89 4.89 -1.25
CA LYS A 34 5.79 3.92 -1.32
C LYS A 34 4.65 4.37 -2.24
N LEU A 35 4.46 5.67 -2.39
CA LEU A 35 3.39 6.30 -3.17
C LEU A 35 3.16 5.68 -4.57
N PRO A 36 4.17 5.50 -5.43
CA PRO A 36 3.94 4.96 -6.77
C PRO A 36 3.44 3.50 -6.73
N ALA A 37 3.94 2.69 -5.80
CA ALA A 37 3.48 1.32 -5.62
C ALA A 37 2.04 1.30 -5.07
N THR A 38 1.74 2.14 -4.09
CA THR A 38 0.41 2.24 -3.50
C THR A 38 -0.64 2.70 -4.51
N VAL A 39 -0.37 3.76 -5.26
CA VAL A 39 -1.29 4.28 -6.29
C VAL A 39 -1.57 3.20 -7.32
N PHE A 40 -0.53 2.57 -7.88
CA PHE A 40 -0.68 1.53 -8.88
C PHE A 40 -1.57 0.38 -8.38
N THR A 41 -1.29 -0.15 -7.19
CA THR A 41 -2.06 -1.26 -6.60
C THR A 41 -3.54 -0.92 -6.41
N TYR A 42 -3.84 0.30 -5.98
CA TYR A 42 -5.21 0.75 -5.83
C TYR A 42 -5.90 0.90 -7.18
N THR A 43 -5.28 1.58 -8.14
CA THR A 43 -5.90 1.79 -9.46
C THR A 43 -6.12 0.47 -10.19
N PHE A 44 -5.08 -0.38 -10.24
CA PHE A 44 -5.15 -1.69 -10.88
C PHE A 44 -6.10 -2.64 -10.13
N GLY A 45 -6.07 -2.63 -8.80
CA GLY A 45 -6.97 -3.42 -7.96
C GLY A 45 -8.44 -3.07 -8.14
N ILE A 46 -8.76 -1.77 -8.22
CA ILE A 46 -10.14 -1.30 -8.47
C ILE A 46 -10.61 -1.77 -9.86
N ILE A 47 -9.80 -1.57 -10.90
CA ILE A 47 -10.16 -1.98 -12.27
C ILE A 47 -10.39 -3.49 -12.35
N THR A 48 -9.46 -4.29 -11.83
CA THR A 48 -9.57 -5.76 -11.88
C THR A 48 -10.74 -6.30 -11.08
N THR A 49 -11.05 -5.67 -9.93
CA THR A 49 -12.24 -6.02 -9.11
C THR A 49 -13.54 -5.67 -9.83
N LEU A 50 -13.60 -4.50 -10.49
CA LEU A 50 -14.77 -4.12 -11.30
C LEU A 50 -14.97 -5.09 -12.47
N VAL A 51 -13.89 -5.45 -13.17
CA VAL A 51 -13.95 -6.44 -14.26
C VAL A 51 -14.43 -7.80 -13.77
N ALA A 52 -13.92 -8.27 -12.62
CA ALA A 52 -14.38 -9.50 -12.00
C ALA A 52 -15.88 -9.43 -11.63
N GLY A 53 -16.32 -8.32 -11.04
CA GLY A 53 -17.73 -8.05 -10.72
C GLY A 53 -18.64 -8.10 -11.95
N LEU A 54 -18.25 -7.44 -13.03
CA LEU A 54 -18.98 -7.45 -14.30
C LEU A 54 -19.06 -8.87 -14.90
N GLY A 55 -17.95 -9.62 -14.86
CA GLY A 55 -17.91 -11.02 -15.29
C GLY A 55 -18.91 -11.89 -14.51
N MET A 56 -18.99 -11.71 -13.18
CA MET A 56 -19.94 -12.42 -12.34
C MET A 56 -21.40 -12.05 -12.63
N CYS A 57 -21.71 -10.76 -12.84
CA CYS A 57 -23.06 -10.32 -13.19
C CYS A 57 -23.55 -10.90 -14.53
N LEU A 58 -22.67 -10.98 -15.52
CA LEU A 58 -22.96 -11.60 -16.83
C LEU A 58 -23.09 -13.13 -16.72
N ALA A 59 -22.23 -13.78 -15.93
CA ALA A 59 -22.28 -15.22 -15.72
C ALA A 59 -23.55 -15.68 -14.99
N MET A 60 -24.01 -14.90 -14.01
CA MET A 60 -25.25 -15.19 -13.26
C MET A 60 -26.53 -14.82 -14.03
N GLN A 61 -26.43 -14.50 -15.32
CA GLN A 61 -27.58 -14.16 -16.18
C GLN A 61 -28.40 -12.95 -15.68
N VAL A 62 -27.83 -12.13 -14.78
CA VAL A 62 -28.47 -10.91 -14.26
C VAL A 62 -28.57 -9.86 -15.36
N ILE A 63 -27.60 -9.85 -16.29
CA ILE A 63 -27.54 -8.95 -17.45
C ILE A 63 -27.66 -9.80 -18.72
N GLY A 64 -28.89 -10.20 -19.04
CA GLY A 64 -29.22 -10.98 -20.24
C GLY A 64 -29.00 -12.49 -20.09
N GLY A 65 -30.08 -13.27 -20.21
CA GLY A 65 -30.08 -14.72 -19.99
C GLY A 65 -29.64 -15.57 -21.17
N THR A 66 -28.71 -15.10 -22.01
CA THR A 66 -28.25 -15.88 -23.17
C THR A 66 -27.01 -16.72 -22.83
N PRO A 67 -26.90 -17.96 -23.34
CA PRO A 67 -25.70 -18.80 -23.11
C PRO A 67 -24.39 -18.16 -23.57
N PHE A 68 -24.46 -17.32 -24.62
CA PHE A 68 -23.32 -16.55 -25.12
C PHE A 68 -22.81 -15.52 -24.09
N LEU A 69 -23.71 -14.74 -23.48
CA LEU A 69 -23.34 -13.76 -22.45
C LEU A 69 -22.81 -14.43 -21.18
N THR A 70 -23.35 -15.60 -20.82
CA THR A 70 -22.82 -16.41 -19.71
C THR A 70 -21.39 -16.86 -19.98
N ALA A 71 -21.10 -17.41 -21.17
CA ALA A 71 -19.75 -17.83 -21.54
C ALA A 71 -18.76 -16.65 -21.56
N LEU A 72 -19.19 -15.50 -22.10
CA LEU A 72 -18.41 -14.27 -22.12
C LEU A 72 -18.14 -13.74 -20.70
N GLY A 73 -19.13 -13.79 -19.81
CA GLY A 73 -19.00 -13.43 -18.40
C GLY A 73 -17.98 -14.28 -17.66
N ILE A 74 -17.94 -15.59 -17.92
CA ILE A 74 -16.93 -16.51 -17.34
C ILE A 74 -15.52 -16.13 -17.77
N VAL A 75 -15.30 -15.86 -19.06
CA VAL A 75 -14.00 -15.46 -19.59
C VAL A 75 -13.53 -14.14 -18.95
N ILE A 76 -14.41 -13.15 -18.90
CA ILE A 76 -14.13 -11.84 -18.27
C ILE A 76 -13.84 -12.01 -16.78
N GLY A 77 -14.63 -12.84 -16.08
CA GLY A 77 -14.45 -13.15 -14.67
C GLY A 77 -13.07 -13.75 -14.39
N ILE A 78 -12.64 -14.74 -15.19
CA ILE A 78 -11.31 -15.37 -15.07
C ILE A 78 -10.19 -14.33 -15.25
N ILE A 79 -10.33 -13.43 -16.22
CA ILE A 79 -9.35 -12.34 -16.43
C ILE A 79 -9.32 -11.42 -15.20
N GLY A 80 -10.48 -11.06 -14.66
CA GLY A 80 -10.59 -10.24 -13.44
C GLY A 80 -9.90 -10.88 -12.24
N PHE A 81 -10.17 -12.17 -11.97
CA PHE A 81 -9.54 -12.92 -10.87
C PHE A 81 -8.03 -13.13 -11.06
N THR A 82 -7.59 -13.34 -12.29
CA THR A 82 -6.17 -13.43 -12.60
C THR A 82 -5.48 -12.09 -12.35
N GLY A 83 -6.11 -10.98 -12.76
CA GLY A 83 -5.63 -9.63 -12.49
C GLY A 83 -5.51 -9.33 -11.00
N THR A 84 -6.53 -9.66 -10.19
CA THR A 84 -6.46 -9.47 -8.73
C THR A 84 -5.37 -10.34 -8.08
N GLY A 85 -5.18 -11.58 -8.56
CA GLY A 85 -4.13 -12.48 -8.07
C GLY A 85 -2.71 -11.98 -8.33
N ILE A 86 -2.46 -11.36 -9.49
CA ILE A 86 -1.15 -10.81 -9.85
C ILE A 86 -0.88 -9.44 -9.20
N ASN A 87 -1.90 -8.77 -8.65
CA ASN A 87 -1.76 -7.45 -8.04
C ASN A 87 -0.75 -7.42 -6.87
N TYR A 88 -0.80 -8.43 -5.99
CA TYR A 88 0.10 -8.51 -4.82
C TYR A 88 1.58 -8.68 -5.18
N PRO A 89 1.99 -9.61 -6.07
CA PRO A 89 3.39 -9.74 -6.45
C PRO A 89 3.91 -8.50 -7.20
N ILE A 90 3.08 -7.82 -8.01
CA ILE A 90 3.47 -6.57 -8.67
C ILE A 90 3.68 -5.46 -7.63
N TYR A 91 2.76 -5.31 -6.67
CA TYR A 91 2.89 -4.36 -5.57
C TYR A 91 4.22 -4.54 -4.84
N LYS A 92 4.56 -5.78 -4.47
CA LYS A 92 5.79 -6.07 -3.74
C LYS A 92 7.05 -5.66 -4.52
N LYS A 93 7.09 -5.96 -5.83
CA LYS A 93 8.20 -5.56 -6.71
C LYS A 93 8.33 -4.03 -6.82
N MET A 94 7.20 -3.34 -7.03
CA MET A 94 7.20 -1.87 -7.12
C MET A 94 7.59 -1.21 -5.79
N LEU A 95 7.15 -1.77 -4.67
CA LEU A 95 7.49 -1.29 -3.33
C LEU A 95 8.99 -1.42 -3.06
N GLU A 96 9.61 -2.55 -3.41
CA GLU A 96 11.04 -2.75 -3.25
C GLU A 96 11.86 -1.82 -4.16
N ALA A 97 11.42 -1.61 -5.40
CA ALA A 97 12.05 -0.65 -6.30
C ALA A 97 11.96 0.79 -5.78
N GLY A 98 10.79 1.18 -5.26
CA GLY A 98 10.58 2.48 -4.62
C GLY A 98 11.48 2.66 -3.40
N LYS A 99 11.53 1.67 -2.51
CA LYS A 99 12.43 1.68 -1.34
C LYS A 99 13.89 1.78 -1.74
N LYS A 100 14.36 1.01 -2.73
CA LYS A 100 15.74 1.07 -3.22
C LYS A 100 16.10 2.45 -3.76
N LYS A 101 15.19 3.10 -4.49
CA LYS A 101 15.42 4.43 -5.06
C LYS A 101 15.70 5.51 -4.00
N TYR A 102 15.03 5.42 -2.85
CA TYR A 102 15.16 6.38 -1.74
C TYR A 102 15.99 5.84 -0.56
N ALA A 103 16.59 4.65 -0.69
CA ALA A 103 17.25 3.96 0.42
C ALA A 103 18.42 4.78 0.98
N TYR A 104 19.22 5.39 0.10
CA TYR A 104 20.36 6.22 0.49
C TYR A 104 19.92 7.43 1.33
N GLU A 105 18.98 8.23 0.82
CA GLU A 105 18.46 9.43 1.50
C GLU A 105 17.77 9.09 2.83
N ILE A 106 17.01 7.98 2.89
CA ILE A 106 16.34 7.55 4.12
C ILE A 106 17.35 7.09 5.17
N VAL A 107 18.37 6.32 4.78
CA VAL A 107 19.41 5.83 5.71
C VAL A 107 20.29 6.97 6.19
N GLU A 108 20.66 7.90 5.32
CA GLU A 108 21.46 9.07 5.67
C GLU A 108 20.70 9.99 6.65
N LEU A 109 19.44 10.32 6.35
CA LEU A 109 18.62 11.14 7.23
C LEU A 109 18.32 10.43 8.56
N ALA A 110 18.13 9.11 8.55
CA ALA A 110 17.99 8.33 9.79
C ALA A 110 19.28 8.35 10.63
N ARG A 111 20.44 8.29 9.98
CA ARG A 111 21.75 8.38 10.63
C ARG A 111 21.95 9.76 11.26
N GLU A 112 21.64 10.85 10.55
CA GLU A 112 21.71 12.21 11.10
C GLU A 112 20.83 12.38 12.35
N ILE A 113 19.59 11.88 12.30
CA ILE A 113 18.67 11.91 13.45
C ILE A 113 19.26 11.10 14.62
N SER A 114 19.84 9.93 14.35
CA SER A 114 20.41 9.06 15.40
C SER A 114 21.69 9.61 16.03
N GLU A 115 22.49 10.35 15.26
CA GLU A 115 23.74 10.97 15.72
C GLU A 115 23.50 12.34 16.38
N GLY A 116 22.25 12.81 16.44
CA GLY A 116 21.88 14.06 17.11
C GLY A 116 22.53 15.32 16.52
N LYS A 117 22.85 15.29 15.21
CA LYS A 117 23.38 16.43 14.45
C LYS A 117 22.28 17.13 13.66
#